data_AF-A0A9W9T110-F1
#
_entry.id   AF-A0A9W9T110-F1
#
_cell.length_a   1.000
_cell.length_b   1.000
_cell.length_c   1.000
_cell.angle_alpha   90.00
_cell.angle_beta   90.00
_cell.angle_gamma   90.00
#
_symmetry.space_group_name_H-M   'P 1'
#
loop_
_entity.id
_entity.type
_entity.pdbx_description
1 polymer ?
#
loop_
_entity_poly.entity_id
_entity_poly.type
_entity_poly.pdbx_seq_one_letter_code
_entity_poly.pdbx_strand_id
1 'polypeptide(L)' 'MLFHELKHQGCSITAVKGSVCNLLDITQAILSKANLKNIFNMSMVLQDASLLKMTLDEWNASTRPKIQGAWTKQA' A
#
# COMPACT_ATOMS: atom_id res chain seq x y z
N MET A 1 5.04 -4.19 18.04
CA MET A 1 4.17 -5.35 18.33
C MET A 1 3.98 -6.25 17.11
N LEU A 2 3.39 -5.80 16.00
CA LEU A 2 3.13 -6.64 14.81
C LEU A 2 4.36 -7.40 14.28
N PHE A 3 5.45 -6.70 13.96
CA PHE A 3 6.64 -7.36 13.40
C PHE A 3 7.34 -8.31 14.37
N HIS A 4 7.19 -8.07 15.67
CA HIS A 4 7.75 -8.94 16.70
C HIS A 4 6.98 -10.27 16.73
N GLU A 5 5.65 -10.20 16.75
CA GLU A 5 4.78 -11.37 16.73
C GLU A 5 4.99 -12.24 15.47
N LEU A 6 5.03 -11.61 14.28
CA LEU A 6 5.28 -12.34 13.04
C LEU A 6 6.65 -13.04 13.05
N LYS A 7 7.69 -12.43 13.63
CA LYS A 7 8.99 -13.08 13.79
C LYS A 7 8.92 -14.27 14.76
N HIS A 8 8.17 -14.16 15.85
CA HIS A 8 7.96 -15.25 16.81
C HIS A 8 7.22 -16.45 16.18
N GLN A 9 6.36 -16.20 15.20
CA GLN A 9 5.70 -17.25 14.40
C GLN A 9 6.59 -17.80 13.25
N GLY A 10 7.86 -17.39 13.17
CA GLY A 10 8.82 -17.86 12.17
C GLY A 10 8.74 -17.16 10.81
N CYS A 11 8.02 -16.03 10.69
CA CYS A 11 7.95 -15.28 9.43
C CYS A 11 9.18 -14.41 9.20
N SER A 12 9.69 -14.40 7.97
CA SER A 12 10.71 -13.45 7.50
C SER A 12 10.06 -12.17 7.00
N ILE A 13 10.21 -11.07 7.75
CA ILE A 13 9.60 -9.77 7.42
C ILE A 13 10.62 -8.76 6.91
N THR A 14 10.28 -8.08 5.82
CA THR A 14 10.98 -6.88 5.31
C THR A 14 9.98 -5.74 5.32
N ALA A 15 10.30 -4.63 5.98
CA ALA A 15 9.44 -3.45 6.01
C ALA A 15 10.11 -2.32 5.23
N VAL A 16 9.37 -1.73 4.28
CA VAL A 16 9.85 -0.62 3.45
C VAL A 16 8.90 0.55 3.63
N LYS A 17 9.44 1.73 3.95
CA LYS A 17 8.67 2.97 4.06
C LYS A 17 8.44 3.53 2.66
N GLY A 18 7.21 3.89 2.34
CA GLY A 18 6.86 4.49 1.06
C GLY A 18 5.36 4.57 0.83
N SER A 19 4.96 5.07 -0.34
CA SER A 19 3.57 5.13 -0.79
C SER A 19 3.32 4.19 -1.96
N VAL A 20 2.20 3.46 -1.93
CA VAL A 20 1.78 2.64 -3.08
C VAL A 20 1.43 3.45 -4.33
N CYS A 21 1.17 4.75 -4.15
CA CYS A 21 0.94 5.68 -5.26
C CYS A 21 2.25 6.19 -5.89
N ASN A 22 3.41 5.88 -5.31
CA ASN A 22 4.72 6.26 -5.84
C ASN A 22 5.41 5.04 -6.44
N LEU A 23 5.70 5.09 -7.74
CA LEU A 23 6.35 4.00 -8.46
C LEU A 23 7.75 3.68 -7.91
N LEU A 24 8.54 4.70 -7.57
CA LEU A 24 9.90 4.49 -7.05
C LEU A 24 9.89 3.74 -5.73
N ASP A 25 8.95 4.08 -4.85
CA ASP A 25 8.78 3.41 -3.55
C ASP A 25 8.41 1.93 -3.74
N ILE A 26 7.54 1.63 -4.72
CA ILE A 26 7.17 0.26 -5.08
C ILE A 26 8.36 -0.51 -5.67
N THR A 27 9.11 0.09 -6.61
CA THR A 27 10.31 -0.54 -7.18
C THR A 27 11.32 -0.87 -6.08
N GLN A 28 11.61 0.06 -5.17
CA GLN A 28 12.51 -0.20 -4.04
C GLN A 28 11.97 -1.31 -3.13
N ALA A 29 10.66 -1.34 -2.87
CA ALA A 29 10.05 -2.40 -2.07
C ALA A 29 10.16 -3.78 -2.73
N ILE A 30 9.93 -3.88 -4.04
CA ILE A 30 10.05 -5.15 -4.78
C ILE A 30 11.50 -5.63 -4.76
N LEU A 31 12.47 -4.75 -5.00
CA LEU A 31 13.89 -5.08 -4.99
C LEU A 31 14.41 -5.49 -3.60
N SER A 32 13.76 -5.05 -2.52
CA SER A 32 14.14 -5.39 -1.15
C SER A 32 13.87 -6.85 -0.75
N LYS A 33 13.12 -7.61 -1.57
CA LYS A 33 12.72 -8.99 -1.28
C LYS A 33 13.02 -9.90 -2.46
N ALA A 34 13.83 -10.94 -2.24
CA ALA A 34 14.02 -11.98 -3.23
C ALA A 34 12.75 -12.83 -3.41
N ASN A 35 12.40 -13.13 -4.67
CA ASN A 35 11.35 -14.08 -5.07
C ASN A 35 9.91 -13.72 -4.61
N LEU A 36 9.41 -12.58 -5.09
CA LEU A 36 8.07 -12.07 -4.81
C LEU A 36 7.05 -12.75 -5.75
N LYS A 37 6.23 -13.67 -5.20
CA LYS A 37 5.28 -14.47 -6.00
C LYS A 37 3.89 -13.86 -6.14
N ASN A 38 3.43 -13.18 -5.09
CA ASN A 38 2.06 -12.66 -5.00
C ASN A 38 2.08 -11.28 -4.36
N ILE A 39 1.22 -10.38 -4.85
CA ILE A 39 1.07 -9.03 -4.32
C ILE A 39 -0.38 -8.81 -3.91
N PHE A 40 -0.58 -8.39 -2.66
CA PHE A 40 -1.89 -7.98 -2.14
C PHE A 40 -1.89 -6.47 -1.90
N ASN A 41 -2.94 -5.75 -2.35
CA ASN A 41 -3.12 -4.33 -2.05
C ASN A 41 -4.09 -4.11 -0.89
N MET A 42 -3.54 -3.79 0.29
CA MET A 42 -4.33 -3.47 1.49
C MET A 42 -4.25 -1.98 1.87
N SER A 43 -3.78 -1.11 0.96
CA SER A 43 -3.69 0.33 1.22
C SER A 43 -5.08 0.96 1.26
N MET A 44 -5.33 1.82 2.24
CA MET A 44 -6.59 2.53 2.37
C MET A 44 -6.38 3.90 3.03
N VAL A 45 -7.12 4.89 2.54
CA VAL A 45 -7.34 6.16 3.21
C VAL A 45 -8.86 6.31 3.36
N LEU A 46 -9.31 6.60 4.58
CA LEU A 46 -10.74 6.76 4.89
C LEU A 46 -11.06 8.25 4.98
N GLN A 47 -11.89 8.74 4.05
CA GLN A 47 -12.49 10.07 4.10
C GLN A 47 -14.01 9.88 4.05
N ASP A 48 -14.60 9.65 5.22
CA ASP A 48 -16.04 9.39 5.30
C ASP A 48 -16.82 10.72 5.26
N ALA A 49 -17.66 10.88 4.25
CA ALA A 49 -18.48 12.06 4.04
C ALA A 49 -19.72 11.68 3.22
N SER A 50 -20.84 12.35 3.47
CA SER A 50 -21.98 12.26 2.56
C SER A 50 -21.56 12.74 1.17
N LEU A 51 -22.05 12.08 0.11
CA LEU A 51 -21.65 12.36 -1.28
C LEU A 51 -21.67 13.86 -1.64
N LEU A 52 -22.68 14.61 -1.16
CA LEU A 52 -22.84 16.04 -1.45
C LEU A 52 -21.83 16.95 -0.71
N LYS A 53 -21.17 16.44 0.32
CA LYS A 53 -20.21 17.20 1.15
C LYS A 53 -18.76 16.81 0.89
N MET A 54 -18.54 15.76 0.11
CA MET A 54 -17.20 15.26 -0.18
C MET A 54 -16.52 16.21 -1.16
N THR A 55 -15.36 16.72 -0.78
CA THR A 55 -14.53 17.50 -1.67
C THR A 55 -13.81 16.59 -2.67
N LEU A 56 -13.38 17.17 -3.80
CA LEU A 56 -12.59 16.43 -4.78
C LEU A 56 -11.28 15.89 -4.20
N ASP A 57 -10.66 16.62 -3.28
CA ASP A 57 -9.43 16.19 -2.63
C ASP A 57 -9.64 14.98 -1.71
N GLU A 58 -10.74 14.95 -0.96
CA GLU A 58 -11.11 13.80 -0.13
C GLU A 58 -11.44 12.58 -0.98
N TRP A 59 -12.15 12.79 -2.09
CA TRP A 59 -12.42 11.76 -3.08
C TRP A 59 -11.11 11.19 -3.65
N ASN A 60 -10.20 12.07 -4.07
CA ASN A 60 -8.91 11.66 -4.62
C ASN A 60 -8.04 10.95 -3.57
N ALA A 61 -8.01 11.44 -2.33
CA ALA A 61 -7.22 10.85 -1.25
C ALA A 61 -7.66 9.41 -0.94
N SER A 62 -8.97 9.15 -0.89
CA SER A 62 -9.52 7.82 -0.60
C SER A 62 -9.43 6.82 -1.77
N THR A 63 -9.45 7.32 -3.01
CA THR A 63 -9.46 6.49 -4.22
C THR A 63 -8.07 6.20 -4.80
N ARG A 64 -7.13 7.15 -4.73
CA ARG A 64 -5.77 7.01 -5.30
C ARG A 64 -5.03 5.74 -4.83
N PRO A 65 -5.03 5.35 -3.55
CA PRO A 65 -4.34 4.13 -3.10
C PRO A 65 -4.91 2.84 -3.71
N LYS A 66 -6.21 2.84 -4.01
CA LYS A 66 -6.92 1.68 -4.57
C LYS A 66 -6.73 1.60 -6.09
N ILE A 67 -6.82 2.73 -6.77
CA ILE A 67 -6.71 2.81 -8.23
C ILE A 67 -5.24 2.84 -8.64
N GLN A 68 -4.55 3.96 -8.41
CA GLN A 68 -3.15 4.14 -8.80
C GLN A 68 -2.26 3.04 -8.20
N GLY A 69 -2.46 2.72 -6.92
CA GLY A 69 -1.69 1.68 -6.25
C GLY A 69 -1.90 0.28 -6.81
N ALA A 70 -3.01 -0.02 -7.51
CA ALA A 70 -3.20 -1.28 -8.21
C ALA A 70 -2.43 -1.33 -9.54
N TRP A 71 -2.42 -0.23 -10.30
CA TRP A 71 -1.69 -0.12 -11.58
C TRP A 71 -0.18 -0.14 -11.39
N THR A 72 0.33 0.57 -10.38
CA THR A 72 1.77 0.67 -10.09
C THR A 72 2.42 -0.69 -9.81
N LYS A 73 1.63 -1.70 -9.42
CA LYS A 73 2.12 -3.06 -9.09
C LYS A 73 2.29 -3.98 -10.30
N GLN A 74 1.88 -3.56 -11.50
CA GLN A 74 1.97 -4.35 -12.73
C GLN A 74 3.22 -4.04 -13.57
N ALA A 75 4.14 -3.21 -13.04
CA ALA A 75 5.41 -2.86 -13.68
C ALA A 75 6.50 -3.89 -13.38
#